data_AF-A0A0G1SW44-F1
#
_entry.id   AF-A0A0G1SW44-F1
#
_cell.length_a   1.000
_cell.length_b   1.000
_cell.length_c   1.000
_cell.angle_alpha   90.00
_cell.angle_beta   90.00
_cell.angle_gamma   90.00
#
_symmetry.space_group_name_H-M   'P 1'
#
loop_
_entity.id
_entity.type
_entity.pdbx_description
1 polymer ?
#
loop_
_entity_poly.entity_id
_entity_poly.type
_entity_poly.pdbx_seq_one_letter_code
_entity_poly.pdbx_strand_id
1 'polypeptide(L)'
;MDNDTYLSQFDILRTMISLDKVQLYMNLFTGRRDVYARRWERNGKSGYSPAYSFSWPEFIARKENGGTMANFTNKTSLPMTMEVIQKHLEGDEYLGLYPLR
;
A
#
# COMPACT_ATOMS: atom_id res chain seq x y z
N MET A 1 9.53 30.04 -23.14
CA MET A 1 9.72 28.78 -22.40
C MET A 1 10.57 27.89 -23.28
N ASP A 2 11.68 27.39 -22.77
CA ASP A 2 12.68 26.64 -23.53
C ASP A 2 12.30 25.15 -23.69
N ASN A 3 13.00 24.49 -24.62
CA ASN A 3 12.75 23.08 -24.96
C ASN A 3 13.00 22.14 -23.76
N ASP A 4 13.90 22.52 -22.86
CA ASP A 4 14.20 21.76 -21.63
C ASP A 4 13.03 21.79 -20.64
N THR A 5 12.30 22.90 -20.54
CA THR A 5 11.07 22.98 -19.74
C THR A 5 9.97 22.07 -20.30
N TYR A 6 9.82 21.99 -21.63
CA TYR A 6 8.84 21.10 -22.27
C TYR A 6 9.20 19.63 -22.10
N LEU A 7 10.47 19.25 -22.29
CA LEU A 7 10.93 17.88 -22.10
C LEU A 7 10.78 17.43 -20.65
N SER A 8 11.12 18.30 -19.69
CA SER A 8 10.87 18.08 -18.26
C SER A 8 9.38 17.88 -17.96
N GLN A 9 8.50 18.73 -18.50
CA GLN A 9 7.06 18.59 -18.30
C GLN A 9 6.47 17.35 -18.99
N PHE A 10 7.00 16.98 -20.17
CA PHE A 10 6.63 15.75 -20.88
C PHE A 10 7.11 14.49 -20.15
N ASP A 11 8.31 14.54 -19.56
CA ASP A 11 8.85 13.48 -18.72
C ASP A 11 8.07 13.37 -17.41
N ILE A 12 7.69 14.49 -16.77
CA ILE A 12 6.78 14.50 -15.61
C ILE A 12 5.41 13.90 -15.98
N LEU A 13 4.84 14.25 -17.13
CA LEU A 13 3.59 13.67 -17.64
C LEU A 13 3.72 12.18 -18.00
N ARG A 14 4.90 11.73 -18.45
CA ARG A 14 5.22 10.31 -18.69
C ARG A 14 5.52 9.53 -17.40
N THR A 15 5.93 10.23 -16.35
CA THR A 15 6.24 9.66 -15.03
C THR A 15 4.96 9.39 -14.22
N MET A 16 3.83 10.01 -14.58
CA MET A 16 2.55 9.68 -13.97
C MET A 16 2.05 8.31 -14.46
N ILE A 17 1.87 7.36 -13.53
CA ILE A 17 1.23 6.08 -13.83
C ILE A 17 -0.20 6.35 -14.34
N SER A 18 -0.50 5.93 -15.58
CA SER A 18 -1.84 6.11 -16.14
C SER A 18 -2.88 5.21 -15.45
N LEU A 19 -4.13 5.66 -15.40
CA LEU A 19 -5.24 4.87 -14.85
C LEU A 19 -5.41 3.52 -15.55
N ASP A 20 -5.12 3.44 -16.85
CA ASP A 20 -5.15 2.18 -17.61
C ASP A 20 -4.14 1.16 -17.09
N LYS A 21 -2.94 1.60 -16.68
CA LYS A 21 -1.93 0.73 -16.07
C LYS A 21 -2.37 0.25 -14.70
N VAL A 22 -2.96 1.13 -13.88
CA VAL A 22 -3.54 0.75 -12.58
C VAL A 22 -4.64 -0.29 -12.76
N GLN A 23 -5.54 -0.06 -13.70
CA GLN A 23 -6.65 -0.98 -13.99
C GLN A 23 -6.14 -2.33 -14.52
N LEU A 24 -5.15 -2.31 -15.41
CA LEU A 24 -4.51 -3.51 -15.93
C LEU A 24 -3.87 -4.34 -14.80
N TYR A 25 -3.11 -3.70 -13.91
CA TYR A 25 -2.52 -4.36 -12.75
C TYR A 25 -3.61 -5.00 -11.88
N MET A 26 -4.66 -4.24 -11.54
CA MET A 26 -5.77 -4.75 -10.74
C MET A 26 -6.51 -5.92 -11.39
N ASN A 27 -6.54 -6.01 -12.72
CA ASN A 27 -7.19 -7.11 -13.44
C ASN A 27 -6.31 -8.36 -13.50
N LEU A 28 -5.00 -8.20 -13.64
CA LEU A 28 -4.04 -9.31 -13.72
C LEU A 28 -3.76 -9.93 -12.34
N PHE A 29 -3.62 -9.09 -11.32
CA PHE A 29 -3.24 -9.50 -9.98
C PHE A 29 -4.46 -9.48 -9.06
N THR A 30 -5.18 -10.60 -9.02
CA THR A 30 -6.43 -10.72 -8.26
C THR A 30 -6.23 -11.48 -6.95
N GLY A 31 -6.96 -11.05 -5.92
CA GLY A 31 -6.97 -11.60 -4.56
C GLY A 31 -8.00 -10.86 -3.71
N ARG A 32 -7.81 -10.85 -2.39
CA ARG A 32 -8.61 -10.02 -1.47
C ARG A 32 -8.51 -8.54 -1.85
N ARG A 33 -9.66 -7.87 -1.89
CA ARG A 33 -9.78 -6.42 -2.16
C ARG A 33 -9.99 -5.59 -0.91
N ASP A 34 -10.47 -6.23 0.15
CA ASP A 34 -10.76 -5.61 1.44
C ASP A 34 -9.50 -5.36 2.28
N VAL A 35 -8.38 -6.03 1.95
CA VAL A 35 -7.08 -5.83 2.60
C VAL A 35 -5.94 -6.16 1.66
N TYR A 36 -4.88 -5.34 1.69
CA TYR A 36 -3.61 -5.62 1.03
C TYR A 36 -2.51 -5.93 2.06
N ALA A 37 -1.42 -6.57 1.64
CA ALA A 37 -0.27 -6.79 2.50
C ALA A 37 0.72 -5.63 2.34
N ARG A 38 1.07 -4.93 3.43
CA ARG A 38 2.07 -3.87 3.44
C ARG A 38 3.43 -4.46 3.77
N ARG A 39 4.46 -4.15 2.97
CA ARG A 39 5.85 -4.46 3.32
C ARG A 39 6.27 -3.65 4.54
N TRP A 40 6.93 -4.29 5.48
CA TRP A 40 7.61 -3.61 6.59
C TRP A 40 9.07 -4.04 6.64
N GLU A 41 9.90 -3.16 7.17
CA GLU A 41 11.31 -3.40 7.42
C GLU A 41 11.69 -2.79 8.76
N ARG A 42 12.33 -3.58 9.63
CA ARG A 42 12.75 -3.14 10.96
C ARG A 42 13.91 -3.99 11.44
N ASN A 43 14.98 -3.34 11.91
CA ASN A 43 16.15 -3.98 12.53
C ASN A 43 16.73 -5.11 11.66
N GLY A 44 16.91 -4.87 10.35
CA GLY A 44 17.46 -5.84 9.41
C GLY A 44 16.52 -7.01 9.06
N LYS A 45 15.30 -7.03 9.59
CA LYS A 45 14.24 -7.98 9.20
C LYS A 45 13.22 -7.27 8.32
N SER A 46 12.65 -8.00 7.37
CA SER A 46 11.55 -7.52 6.55
C SER A 46 10.47 -8.59 6.40
N GLY A 47 9.28 -8.16 6.00
CA GLY A 47 8.16 -9.06 5.76
C GLY A 47 6.94 -8.31 5.26
N TYR A 48 5.82 -9.03 5.20
CA TYR A 48 4.52 -8.48 4.82
C TYR A 48 3.50 -8.73 5.92
N SER A 49 2.64 -7.77 6.18
CA SER A 49 1.53 -7.88 7.12
C SER A 49 0.27 -7.21 6.57
N PRO A 50 -0.94 -7.56 7.04
CA PRO A 50 -2.14 -6.91 6.55
C PRO A 50 -2.12 -5.42 6.89
N ALA A 51 -2.55 -4.58 5.95
CA ALA A 51 -2.66 -3.16 6.14
C ALA A 51 -3.91 -2.81 6.97
N TYR A 52 -3.70 -2.12 8.08
CA TYR A 52 -4.76 -1.69 8.99
C TYR A 52 -4.69 -0.20 9.28
N SER A 53 -5.84 0.42 9.45
CA SER A 53 -6.01 1.70 10.14
C SER A 53 -6.38 1.44 11.60
N PHE A 54 -5.72 2.11 12.53
CA PHE A 54 -5.97 2.00 13.96
C PHE A 54 -5.39 3.18 14.76
N SER A 55 -5.81 3.30 16.02
CA SER A 55 -5.26 4.26 16.99
C SER A 55 -4.00 3.70 17.66
N TRP A 56 -2.87 4.40 17.50
CA TRP A 56 -1.60 4.02 18.15
C TRP A 56 -1.70 3.99 19.68
N PRO A 57 -2.29 4.99 20.37
CA PRO A 57 -2.47 4.95 21.82
C PRO A 57 -3.24 3.71 22.29
N GLU A 58 -4.36 3.37 21.64
CA GLU A 58 -5.16 2.19 21.99
C GLU A 58 -4.38 0.88 21.79
N PHE A 59 -3.66 0.78 20.66
CA PHE A 59 -2.86 -0.39 20.36
C PHE A 59 -1.73 -0.58 21.38
N ILE A 60 -1.05 0.50 21.80
CA ILE A 60 0.02 0.45 22.81
C ILE A 60 -0.55 -0.04 24.14
N ALA A 61 -1.64 0.55 24.63
CA ALA A 61 -2.27 0.13 25.89
C ALA A 61 -2.70 -1.36 25.84
N ARG A 62 -3.24 -1.82 24.71
CA ARG A 62 -3.59 -3.25 24.55
C ARG A 62 -2.35 -4.15 24.50
N LYS A 63 -1.28 -3.69 23.84
CA LYS A 63 -0.01 -4.43 23.71
C LYS A 63 0.70 -4.58 25.06
N GLU A 64 0.68 -3.56 25.91
CA GLU A 64 1.21 -3.63 27.28
C GLU A 64 0.47 -4.68 28.13
N ASN A 65 -0.82 -4.90 27.85
CA ASN A 65 -1.63 -5.96 28.45
C ASN A 65 -1.54 -7.33 27.73
N GLY A 66 -0.46 -7.57 26.96
CA GLY A 66 -0.22 -8.84 26.26
C GLY A 66 -0.97 -9.02 24.93
N GLY A 67 -1.64 -7.98 24.44
CA GLY A 67 -2.30 -7.99 23.14
C GLY A 67 -1.34 -7.99 21.95
N THR A 68 -1.84 -8.43 20.79
CA THR A 68 -1.12 -8.44 19.51
C THR A 68 -1.97 -7.77 18.44
N MET A 69 -1.36 -7.39 17.31
CA MET A 69 -2.14 -6.86 16.18
C MET A 69 -3.18 -7.88 15.69
N ALA A 70 -2.92 -9.18 15.81
CA ALA A 70 -3.87 -10.23 15.42
C ALA A 70 -5.15 -10.17 16.27
N ASN A 71 -5.05 -10.02 17.59
CA ASN A 71 -6.20 -10.02 18.51
C ASN A 71 -6.74 -8.63 18.86
N PHE A 72 -6.15 -7.56 18.31
CA PHE A 72 -6.64 -6.20 18.50
C PHE A 72 -7.90 -5.94 17.67
N THR A 73 -9.02 -5.62 18.28
CA THR A 73 -10.33 -5.51 17.60
C THR A 73 -10.59 -4.14 17.00
N ASN A 74 -10.00 -3.07 17.55
CA ASN A 74 -10.21 -1.70 17.11
C ASN A 74 -9.31 -1.33 15.92
N LYS A 75 -9.36 -2.15 14.87
CA LYS A 75 -8.61 -1.95 13.63
C LYS A 75 -9.53 -2.17 12.42
N THR A 76 -9.30 -1.40 11.37
CA THR A 76 -10.03 -1.50 10.11
C THR A 76 -9.08 -1.91 9.00
N SER A 77 -9.41 -2.96 8.26
CA SER A 77 -8.65 -3.35 7.06
C SER A 77 -8.63 -2.22 6.04
N LEU A 78 -7.46 -1.95 5.47
CA LEU A 78 -7.32 -0.96 4.40
C LEU A 78 -7.51 -1.64 3.04
N PRO A 79 -8.53 -1.25 2.26
CA PRO A 79 -8.80 -1.88 0.97
C PRO A 79 -7.73 -1.52 -0.06
N MET A 80 -7.64 -2.36 -1.08
CA MET A 80 -6.79 -2.13 -2.24
C MET A 80 -7.46 -1.14 -3.20
N THR A 81 -7.16 0.16 -3.02
CA THR A 81 -7.67 1.24 -3.87
C THR A 81 -6.76 1.51 -5.07
N MET A 82 -7.25 2.26 -6.05
CA MET A 82 -6.43 2.68 -7.20
C MET A 82 -5.22 3.52 -6.75
N GLU A 83 -5.39 4.42 -5.78
CA GLU A 83 -4.31 5.23 -5.22
C GLU A 83 -3.21 4.36 -4.59
N VAL A 84 -3.60 3.32 -3.85
CA VAL A 84 -2.65 2.37 -3.23
C VAL A 84 -1.84 1.64 -4.31
N ILE A 85 -2.49 1.22 -5.39
CA ILE A 85 -1.80 0.58 -6.53
C ILE A 85 -0.93 1.57 -7.30
N GLN A 86 -1.35 2.82 -7.42
CA GLN A 86 -0.52 3.85 -8.04
C GLN A 86 0.80 4.03 -7.27
N LYS A 87 0.75 4.22 -5.94
CA LYS A 87 1.94 4.29 -5.08
C LYS A 87 2.82 3.05 -5.21
N HIS A 88 2.21 1.89 -5.43
CA HIS A 88 2.95 0.66 -5.66
C HIS A 88 3.74 0.67 -6.96
N LEU A 89 3.11 1.12 -8.05
CA LEU A 89 3.72 1.18 -9.37
C LEU A 89 4.75 2.30 -9.48
N GLU A 90 4.62 3.36 -8.66
CA GLU A 90 5.61 4.43 -8.52
C GLU A 90 6.83 4.01 -7.68
N GLY A 91 6.72 2.92 -6.91
CA GLY A 91 7.78 2.42 -6.04
C GLY A 91 7.80 3.04 -4.64
N ASP A 92 6.81 3.88 -4.31
CA ASP A 92 6.65 4.52 -2.99
C ASP A 92 6.25 3.51 -1.92
N GLU A 93 5.41 2.52 -2.28
CA GLU A 93 4.99 1.44 -1.39
C GLU A 93 5.19 0.06 -2.02
N TYR A 94 5.61 -0.93 -1.23
CA TYR A 94 5.70 -2.32 -1.68
C TYR A 94 4.52 -3.11 -1.13
N LEU A 95 3.65 -3.56 -2.05
CA LEU A 95 2.42 -4.24 -1.71
C LEU A 95 2.50 -5.72 -2.04
N GLY A 96 1.90 -6.52 -1.17
CA GLY A 96 1.61 -7.93 -1.42
C GLY A 96 0.10 -8.17 -1.51
N LEU A 97 -0.25 -9.31 -2.09
CA LEU A 97 -1.62 -9.75 -2.29
C LEU A 97 -1.91 -10.98 -1.43
N TYR A 98 -3.13 -11.05 -0.89
CA TYR A 98 -3.66 -12.27 -0.29
C TYR A 98 -4.50 -13.00 -1.34
N PRO A 99 -4.08 -14.19 -1.82
CA PRO A 99 -4.71 -14.86 -2.97
C PRO A 99 -6.06 -15.52 -2.65
N LEU A 100 -6.44 -15.60 -1.38
CA LEU A 100 -7.70 -16.21 -0.96
C LEU A 100 -8.88 -15.35 -1.42
N ARG A 101 -9.91 -16.01 -1.95
CA ARG A 101 -11.16 -15.37 -2.37
C ARG A 101 -12.31 -15.95 -1.58
#